data_AF-B6Q629-F1
#
_entry.id   AF-B6Q629-F1
#
_cell.length_a   1.000
_cell.length_b   1.000
_cell.length_c   1.000
_cell.angle_alpha   90.00
_cell.angle_beta   90.00
_cell.angle_gamma   90.00
#
_symmetry.space_group_name_H-M   'P 1'
#
loop_
_entity.id
_entity.type
_entity.pdbx_description
1 polymer ?
#
loop_
_entity_poly.entity_id
_entity_poly.type
_entity_poly.pdbx_seq_one_letter_code
_entity_poly.pdbx_strand_id
1 'polypeptide(L)'
;MSLQSRGLLGDFSRRLLISFMAGLLSQNEDPEQQQQDEKKIQTTRAFIIHPVHSTMFAPETLFKDLLGCQHNLDDNKPNETMSELQALNLLDRVELLPVHDFSSATQAIGQVSDAISSIREEHRCASTGKEDEDHSEEYGQPPTILLIIEGLDTMAEDVIHNSNAMRGSAILTPVLRTLTHLSRTHTSFLSILLVNTTALGSFQQHTQSQQISATQTSPGDAGGRTMTMATAGGLYSAFARDYTQGKPHHEGYTQPLLNTLLSRTLDQGVDTHLLLQVRRRGQTLVEVIKDRTGDGLGKWCAWRY
;
A
#
# COMPACT_ATOMS: atom_id res chain seq x y z
N MET A 1 14.12 -12.46 3.36
CA MET A 1 14.34 -10.99 3.45
C MET A 1 15.41 -10.74 4.49
N SER A 2 16.33 -9.80 4.27
CA SER A 2 17.18 -9.30 5.37
C SER A 2 16.34 -8.42 6.30
N LEU A 3 16.69 -8.32 7.58
CA LEU A 3 16.05 -7.39 8.53
C LEU A 3 16.03 -5.95 8.00
N GLN A 4 17.06 -5.59 7.22
CA GLN A 4 17.23 -4.28 6.61
C GLN A 4 16.15 -3.95 5.57
N SER A 5 15.69 -4.91 4.76
CA SER A 5 14.62 -4.66 3.78
C SER A 5 13.25 -4.52 4.43
N ARG A 6 13.02 -5.20 5.57
CA ARG A 6 11.78 -5.05 6.37
C ARG A 6 11.72 -3.69 7.05
N GLY A 7 12.84 -3.22 7.60
CA GLY A 7 12.96 -1.88 8.17
C GLY A 7 12.58 -0.79 7.17
N LEU A 8 13.17 -0.83 5.96
CA LEU A 8 12.94 0.19 4.92
C LEU A 8 11.50 0.25 4.41
N LEU A 9 10.84 -0.90 4.26
CA LEU A 9 9.44 -0.93 3.89
C LEU A 9 8.58 -0.28 4.97
N GLY A 10 8.89 -0.58 6.24
CA GLY A 10 8.23 0.05 7.38
C GLY A 10 8.46 1.55 7.42
N ASP A 11 9.69 1.99 7.20
CA ASP A 11 10.05 3.40 7.15
C ASP A 11 9.25 4.14 6.07
N PHE A 12 9.10 3.55 4.87
CA PHE A 12 8.31 4.14 3.80
C PHE A 12 6.83 4.26 4.16
N SER A 13 6.20 3.16 4.60
CA SER A 13 4.77 3.16 4.92
C SER A 13 4.45 4.06 6.11
N ARG A 14 5.32 4.11 7.13
CA ARG A 14 5.19 5.04 8.25
C ARG A 14 5.36 6.49 7.81
N ARG A 15 6.36 6.81 6.99
CA ARG A 15 6.53 8.18 6.47
C ARG A 15 5.37 8.61 5.59
N LEU A 16 4.76 7.70 4.82
CA LEU A 16 3.56 8.01 4.07
C LEU A 16 2.39 8.33 5.01
N LEU A 17 2.20 7.52 6.05
CA LEU A 17 1.21 7.80 7.11
C LEU A 17 1.48 9.15 7.79
N ILE A 18 2.73 9.44 8.13
CA ILE A 18 3.11 10.69 8.78
C ILE A 18 2.93 11.87 7.84
N SER A 19 3.32 11.76 6.59
CA SER A 19 3.07 12.81 5.59
C SER A 19 1.58 13.02 5.36
N PHE A 20 0.78 11.95 5.41
CA PHE A 20 -0.68 12.03 5.35
C PHE A 20 -1.22 12.81 6.56
N MET A 21 -0.73 12.51 7.77
CA MET A 21 -1.15 13.18 9.02
C MET A 21 -0.62 14.62 9.13
N ALA A 22 0.62 14.86 8.73
CA ALA A 22 1.27 16.18 8.78
C ALA A 22 0.76 17.10 7.66
N GLY A 23 0.38 16.55 6.51
CA GLY A 23 -0.33 17.30 5.46
C GLY A 23 -1.70 17.80 5.91
N LEU A 24 -2.25 17.31 7.03
CA LEU A 24 -3.42 17.90 7.68
C LEU A 24 -3.07 19.18 8.45
N LEU A 25 -1.82 19.37 8.87
CA LEU A 25 -1.36 20.53 9.64
C LEU A 25 -0.81 21.66 8.77
N SER A 26 -0.67 21.47 7.45
CA SER A 26 -0.24 22.55 6.54
C SER A 26 -1.29 23.66 6.52
N GLN A 27 -1.07 24.66 7.36
CA GLN A 27 -1.87 25.87 7.45
C GLN A 27 -1.75 26.65 6.13
N ASN A 28 -2.84 26.80 5.40
CA ASN A 28 -2.96 27.94 4.50
C ASN A 28 -3.23 29.21 5.35
N GLU A 29 -2.55 30.31 5.02
CA GLU A 29 -2.65 31.58 5.77
C GLU A 29 -3.97 32.34 5.50
N ASP A 30 -4.90 31.74 4.76
CA ASP A 30 -6.24 32.31 4.52
C ASP A 30 -7.20 31.97 5.69
N PRO A 31 -7.80 32.98 6.34
CA PRO A 31 -8.66 32.78 7.52
C PRO A 31 -9.97 32.01 7.22
N GLU A 32 -10.45 32.01 5.97
CA GLU A 32 -11.59 31.19 5.55
C GLU A 32 -11.20 29.71 5.36
N GLN A 33 -9.94 29.42 5.02
CA GLN A 33 -9.42 28.06 4.89
C GLN A 33 -9.03 27.45 6.24
N GLN A 34 -8.64 28.27 7.23
CA GLN A 34 -8.31 27.78 8.58
C GLN A 34 -9.48 27.05 9.27
N GLN A 35 -10.71 27.55 9.16
CA GLN A 35 -11.89 26.84 9.71
C GLN A 35 -12.20 25.54 8.94
N GLN A 36 -11.88 25.50 7.65
CA GLN A 36 -12.09 24.32 6.82
C GLN A 36 -11.02 23.25 7.08
N ASP A 37 -9.77 23.67 7.29
CA ASP A 37 -8.64 22.81 7.65
C ASP A 37 -8.79 22.26 9.09
N GLU A 38 -9.24 23.05 10.06
CA GLU A 38 -9.53 22.56 11.42
C GLU A 38 -10.62 21.47 11.42
N LYS A 39 -11.67 21.60 10.59
CA LYS A 39 -12.70 20.57 10.43
C LYS A 39 -12.19 19.33 9.67
N LYS A 40 -11.35 19.51 8.66
CA LYS A 40 -10.69 18.41 7.93
C LYS A 40 -9.74 17.61 8.81
N ILE A 41 -9.00 18.30 9.67
CA ILE A 41 -8.16 17.74 10.73
C ILE A 41 -9.03 16.87 11.65
N GLN A 42 -10.16 17.37 12.17
CA GLN A 42 -11.01 16.63 13.11
C GLN A 42 -11.65 15.35 12.53
N THR A 43 -11.86 15.29 11.21
CA THR A 43 -12.60 14.20 10.56
C THR A 43 -11.69 13.11 9.99
N THR A 44 -10.37 13.28 10.08
CA THR A 44 -9.41 12.33 9.51
C THR A 44 -9.08 11.20 10.49
N ARG A 45 -9.17 9.94 10.05
CA ARG A 45 -8.85 8.75 10.86
C ARG A 45 -7.96 7.77 10.11
N ALA A 46 -7.11 7.05 10.82
CA ALA A 46 -6.29 5.99 10.25
C ALA A 46 -6.55 4.67 11.00
N PHE A 47 -6.77 3.59 10.26
CA PHE A 47 -6.88 2.23 10.79
C PHE A 47 -5.68 1.42 10.33
N ILE A 48 -4.99 0.74 11.23
CA ILE A 48 -3.80 -0.06 10.91
C ILE A 48 -4.01 -1.48 11.41
N ILE A 49 -4.22 -2.41 10.48
CA ILE A 49 -4.24 -3.84 10.78
C ILE A 49 -2.81 -4.36 10.66
N HIS A 50 -2.25 -4.89 11.74
CA HIS A 50 -0.86 -5.32 11.78
C HIS A 50 -0.67 -6.63 12.56
N PRO A 51 0.34 -7.46 12.20
CA PRO A 51 0.69 -8.63 12.99
C PRO A 51 1.12 -8.23 14.42
N VAL A 52 0.70 -9.01 15.43
CA VAL A 52 1.01 -8.76 16.86
C VAL A 52 2.51 -8.69 17.18
N HIS A 53 3.33 -9.34 16.37
CA HIS A 53 4.77 -9.41 16.53
C HIS A 53 5.50 -8.37 15.67
N SER A 54 4.78 -7.58 14.88
CA SER A 54 5.35 -6.48 14.12
C SER A 54 5.52 -5.26 15.01
N THR A 55 6.71 -4.68 14.97
CA THR A 55 6.98 -3.36 15.56
C THR A 55 6.91 -2.26 14.50
N MET A 56 6.48 -2.57 13.27
CA MET A 56 6.50 -1.64 12.15
C MET A 56 5.66 -0.39 12.42
N PHE A 57 4.50 -0.55 13.07
CA PHE A 57 3.58 0.53 13.44
C PHE A 57 3.39 0.63 14.96
N ALA A 58 4.37 0.21 15.75
CA ALA A 58 4.30 0.35 17.20
C ALA A 58 4.15 1.84 17.59
N PRO A 59 3.31 2.18 18.60
CA PRO A 59 3.04 3.55 18.99
C PRO A 59 4.30 4.40 19.22
N GLU A 60 5.31 3.82 19.86
CA GLU A 60 6.57 4.51 20.16
C GLU A 60 7.36 4.84 18.88
N THR A 61 7.26 3.96 17.88
CA THR A 61 7.92 4.16 16.58
C THR A 61 7.21 5.25 15.80
N LEU A 62 5.87 5.23 15.76
CA LEU A 62 5.07 6.28 15.12
C LEU A 62 5.29 7.65 15.77
N PHE A 63 5.30 7.70 17.09
CA PHE A 63 5.55 8.92 17.85
C PHE A 63 6.95 9.48 17.56
N LYS A 64 7.98 8.63 17.58
CA LYS A 64 9.35 9.05 17.26
C LYS A 64 9.46 9.59 15.84
N ASP A 65 8.82 8.93 14.88
CA ASP A 65 8.90 9.35 13.47
C ASP A 65 8.10 10.64 13.22
N LEU A 66 6.99 10.87 13.94
CA LEU A 66 6.26 12.16 13.93
C LEU A 66 7.13 13.31 14.46
N LEU A 67 7.80 13.11 15.60
CA LEU A 67 8.73 14.11 16.16
C LEU A 67 9.95 14.35 15.26
N GLY A 68 10.42 13.31 14.58
CA GLY A 68 11.52 13.38 13.62
C GLY A 68 11.14 14.03 12.29
N CYS A 69 9.86 14.30 12.06
CA CYS A 69 9.38 14.88 10.82
C CYS A 69 9.70 16.38 10.77
N GLN A 70 10.83 16.73 10.17
CA GLN A 70 11.14 18.10 9.77
C GLN A 70 10.43 18.43 8.46
N HIS A 71 9.71 19.55 8.41
CA HIS A 71 8.94 20.04 7.27
C HIS A 71 9.87 20.38 6.08
N ASN A 72 10.28 19.38 5.31
CA ASN A 72 11.23 19.49 4.19
C ASN A 72 10.60 19.97 2.86
N LEU A 73 9.53 20.76 2.92
CA LEU A 73 8.80 21.23 1.73
C LEU A 73 9.07 22.69 1.36
N ASP A 74 9.73 23.49 2.20
CA ASP A 74 10.11 24.87 1.88
C ASP A 74 11.51 25.19 2.41
N ASP A 75 12.47 25.37 1.51
CA ASP A 75 13.86 25.80 1.79
C ASP A 75 13.98 27.19 2.46
N ASN A 76 12.86 27.81 2.89
CA ASN A 76 12.79 29.21 3.34
C ASN A 76 11.99 29.47 4.64
N LYS A 77 11.38 28.47 5.30
CA LYS A 77 10.77 28.67 6.63
C LYS A 77 11.61 27.98 7.72
N PRO A 78 11.86 28.64 8.87
CA PRO A 78 12.65 28.04 9.94
C PRO A 78 11.93 26.79 10.47
N ASN A 79 12.70 25.72 10.62
CA ASN A 79 12.31 24.40 11.13
C ASN A 79 11.37 24.46 12.35
N GLU A 80 10.05 24.47 12.12
CA GLU A 80 9.08 24.12 13.15
C GLU A 80 9.06 22.59 13.26
N THR A 81 9.83 22.07 14.21
CA THR A 81 9.71 20.69 14.66
C THR A 81 8.34 20.50 15.32
N MET A 82 7.62 19.45 14.92
CA MET A 82 6.33 19.07 15.50
C MET A 82 6.41 19.00 17.03
N SER A 83 5.48 19.67 17.72
CA SER A 83 5.40 19.58 19.19
C SER A 83 4.90 18.21 19.63
N GLU A 84 5.37 17.73 20.79
CA GLU A 84 4.94 16.48 21.40
C GLU A 84 3.42 16.40 21.57
N LEU A 85 2.77 17.49 21.99
CA LEU A 85 1.31 17.52 22.13
C LEU A 85 0.57 17.38 20.80
N GLN A 86 1.12 17.98 19.73
CA GLN A 86 0.56 17.86 18.38
C GLN A 86 0.71 16.42 17.86
N ALA A 87 1.87 15.80 18.08
CA ALA A 87 2.11 14.40 17.72
C ALA A 87 1.14 13.46 18.44
N LEU A 88 0.90 13.66 19.75
CA LEU A 88 -0.07 12.87 20.51
C LEU A 88 -1.51 13.05 19.97
N ASN A 89 -1.94 14.29 19.72
CA ASN A 89 -3.28 14.55 19.18
C ASN A 89 -3.49 13.91 17.80
N LEU A 90 -2.44 13.85 16.98
CA LEU A 90 -2.46 13.13 15.72
C LEU A 90 -2.58 11.62 15.94
N LEU A 91 -1.80 11.05 16.86
CA LEU A 91 -1.82 9.61 17.16
C LEU A 91 -3.14 9.12 17.76
N ASP A 92 -3.87 9.97 18.49
CA ASP A 92 -5.22 9.65 18.99
C ASP A 92 -6.20 9.27 17.87
N ARG A 93 -5.88 9.59 16.62
CA ARG A 93 -6.68 9.29 15.42
C ARG A 93 -6.26 8.01 14.71
N VAL A 94 -5.21 7.35 15.20
CA VAL A 94 -4.69 6.09 14.67
C VAL A 94 -5.22 4.95 15.53
N GLU A 95 -6.02 4.08 14.93
CA GLU A 95 -6.51 2.87 15.55
C GLU A 95 -5.67 1.67 15.11
N LEU A 96 -4.97 1.04 16.05
CA LEU A 96 -4.16 -0.15 15.81
C LEU A 96 -4.99 -1.41 16.09
N LEU A 97 -5.07 -2.30 15.10
CA LEU A 97 -5.77 -3.58 15.17
C LEU A 97 -4.76 -4.73 15.06
N PRO A 98 -4.25 -5.25 16.20
CA PRO A 98 -3.31 -6.34 16.20
C PRO A 98 -3.98 -7.66 15.81
N VAL A 99 -3.37 -8.41 14.90
CA VAL A 99 -3.88 -9.70 14.40
C VAL A 99 -2.83 -10.81 14.49
N HIS A 100 -3.29 -12.05 14.63
CA HIS A 100 -2.43 -13.22 14.82
C HIS A 100 -2.26 -14.05 13.55
N ASP A 101 -3.28 -14.06 12.69
CA ASP A 101 -3.39 -14.92 11.53
C ASP A 101 -4.30 -14.29 10.46
N PHE A 102 -4.41 -14.97 9.32
CA PHE A 102 -5.26 -14.51 8.22
C PHE A 102 -6.75 -14.39 8.60
N SER A 103 -7.24 -15.25 9.50
CA SER A 103 -8.63 -15.24 9.93
C SER A 103 -8.96 -13.99 10.77
N SER A 104 -8.11 -13.69 11.75
CA SER A 104 -8.21 -12.48 12.56
C SER A 104 -8.02 -11.21 11.73
N ALA A 105 -7.15 -11.21 10.72
CA ALA A 105 -7.05 -10.13 9.74
C ALA A 105 -8.35 -9.92 8.97
N THR A 106 -9.00 -11.00 8.51
CA THR A 106 -10.28 -10.92 7.81
C THR A 106 -11.38 -10.35 8.70
N GLN A 107 -11.40 -10.76 9.98
CA GLN A 107 -12.34 -10.22 10.96
C GLN A 107 -12.11 -8.73 11.23
N ALA A 108 -10.85 -8.31 11.39
CA ALA A 108 -10.48 -6.90 11.58
C ALA A 108 -10.88 -6.04 10.37
N ILE A 109 -10.72 -6.54 9.14
CA ILE A 109 -11.20 -5.87 7.93
C ILE A 109 -12.73 -5.68 7.97
N GLY A 110 -13.47 -6.69 8.44
CA GLY A 110 -14.92 -6.58 8.65
C GLY A 110 -15.28 -5.50 9.68
N GLN A 111 -14.61 -5.47 10.82
CA GLN A 111 -14.83 -4.46 11.86
C GLN A 111 -14.55 -3.04 11.34
N VAL A 112 -13.45 -2.85 10.62
CA VAL A 112 -13.11 -1.55 10.01
C VAL A 112 -14.12 -1.15 8.94
N SER A 113 -14.61 -2.10 8.13
CA SER A 113 -15.69 -1.86 7.16
C SER A 113 -16.95 -1.31 7.82
N ASP A 114 -17.37 -1.91 8.94
CA ASP A 114 -18.55 -1.48 9.68
C ASP A 114 -18.32 -0.10 10.33
N ALA A 115 -17.13 0.15 10.86
CA ALA A 115 -16.74 1.45 11.40
C ALA A 115 -16.75 2.55 10.34
N ILE A 116 -16.18 2.31 9.16
CA ILE A 116 -16.18 3.25 8.02
C ILE A 116 -17.62 3.56 7.58
N SER A 117 -18.48 2.55 7.53
CA SER A 117 -19.89 2.72 7.18
C SER A 117 -20.63 3.57 8.22
N SER A 118 -20.34 3.37 9.50
CA SER A 118 -20.92 4.15 10.60
C SER A 118 -20.48 5.61 10.57
N ILE A 119 -19.18 5.86 10.36
CA ILE A 119 -18.62 7.22 10.22
C ILE A 119 -19.30 7.94 9.07
N ARG A 120 -19.48 7.27 7.92
CA ARG A 120 -20.19 7.85 6.77
C ARG A 120 -21.62 8.25 7.11
N GLU A 121 -22.34 7.38 7.82
CA GLU A 121 -23.74 7.63 8.16
C GLU A 121 -23.89 8.77 9.17
N GLU A 122 -23.01 8.81 10.18
CA GLU A 122 -22.95 9.93 11.14
C GLU A 122 -22.74 11.27 10.43
N HIS A 123 -21.81 11.33 9.48
CA HIS A 123 -21.57 12.51 8.67
C HIS A 123 -22.78 12.92 7.82
N ARG A 124 -23.55 11.95 7.31
CA ARG A 124 -24.76 12.20 6.51
C ARG A 124 -25.93 12.71 7.36
N CYS A 125 -26.08 12.19 8.58
CA CYS A 125 -27.12 12.61 9.51
C CYS A 125 -26.85 14.02 10.07
N ALA A 126 -25.59 14.35 10.34
CA ALA A 126 -25.21 15.69 10.81
C ALA A 126 -25.51 16.79 9.78
N SER A 127 -25.45 16.49 8.48
CA SER A 127 -25.74 17.45 7.41
C SER A 127 -27.22 17.62 7.06
N THR A 128 -28.11 16.73 7.52
CA THR A 128 -29.54 16.73 7.13
C THR A 128 -30.49 17.22 8.23
N GLY A 129 -29.98 17.58 9.41
CA GLY A 129 -30.78 17.98 10.58
C GLY A 129 -30.97 19.49 10.80
N LYS A 130 -30.49 20.37 9.89
CA LYS A 130 -30.70 21.83 9.96
C LYS A 130 -31.57 22.28 8.78
N GLU A 131 -32.87 22.04 8.84
CA GLU A 131 -33.83 22.52 7.82
C GLU A 131 -34.46 23.87 8.15
N ASP A 132 -34.20 24.47 9.31
CA ASP A 132 -34.77 25.77 9.69
C ASP A 132 -33.70 26.86 9.85
N GLU A 133 -33.85 27.85 8.97
CA GLU A 133 -33.35 29.23 9.03
C GLU A 133 -31.88 29.50 8.64
N ASP A 134 -31.81 30.17 7.48
CA ASP A 134 -30.80 31.11 7.01
C ASP A 134 -29.53 30.60 6.30
N HIS A 135 -29.37 31.15 5.11
CA HIS A 135 -28.34 30.95 4.11
C HIS A 135 -26.90 30.78 4.64
N SER A 136 -26.41 29.54 4.70
CA SER A 136 -25.03 29.19 4.34
C SER A 136 -24.95 27.68 4.10
N GLU A 137 -24.74 27.27 2.85
CA GLU A 137 -24.40 25.88 2.52
C GLU A 137 -23.03 25.58 3.14
N GLU A 138 -23.03 25.15 4.40
CA GLU A 138 -21.86 24.69 5.13
C GLU A 138 -21.46 23.32 4.55
N TYR A 139 -20.75 23.33 3.42
CA TYR A 139 -20.12 22.15 2.79
C TYR A 139 -19.10 21.55 3.76
N GLY A 140 -19.57 20.72 4.70
CA GLY A 140 -18.70 19.88 5.52
C GLY A 140 -17.89 18.97 4.60
N GLN A 141 -16.57 19.12 4.60
CA GLN A 141 -15.70 18.24 3.82
C GLN A 141 -15.84 16.79 4.32
N PRO A 142 -15.85 15.80 3.41
CA PRO A 142 -15.99 14.40 3.79
C PRO A 142 -14.77 13.91 4.61
N PRO A 143 -14.98 12.99 5.56
CA PRO A 143 -13.93 12.49 6.46
C PRO A 143 -12.87 11.71 5.71
N THR A 144 -11.60 12.09 5.80
CA THR A 144 -10.53 11.32 5.11
C THR A 144 -10.12 10.11 5.96
N ILE A 145 -10.20 8.90 5.41
CA ILE A 145 -9.87 7.66 6.11
C ILE A 145 -8.74 6.93 5.37
N LEU A 146 -7.71 6.54 6.11
CA LEU A 146 -6.63 5.70 5.62
C LEU A 146 -6.67 4.32 6.31
N LEU A 147 -6.82 3.25 5.54
CA LEU A 147 -6.70 1.88 6.02
C LEU A 147 -5.36 1.30 5.56
N ILE A 148 -4.50 0.95 6.50
CA ILE A 148 -3.22 0.26 6.27
C ILE A 148 -3.37 -1.19 6.70
N ILE A 149 -2.98 -2.12 5.84
CA ILE A 149 -2.95 -3.56 6.16
C ILE A 149 -1.53 -4.05 5.93
N GLU A 150 -0.85 -4.37 7.03
CA GLU A 150 0.50 -4.92 7.00
C GLU A 150 0.48 -6.45 6.93
N GLY A 151 1.35 -7.02 6.09
CA GLY A 151 1.69 -8.44 6.17
C GLY A 151 0.57 -9.38 5.73
N LEU A 152 -0.40 -8.90 4.95
CA LEU A 152 -1.45 -9.77 4.39
C LEU A 152 -0.87 -10.91 3.55
N ASP A 153 0.25 -10.63 2.88
CA ASP A 153 1.01 -11.59 2.10
C ASP A 153 1.69 -12.67 2.96
N THR A 154 2.33 -12.30 4.07
CA THR A 154 2.94 -13.28 5.00
C THR A 154 1.90 -14.14 5.68
N MET A 155 0.78 -13.56 6.13
CA MET A 155 -0.32 -14.34 6.72
C MET A 155 -0.94 -15.32 5.72
N ALA A 156 -1.03 -14.95 4.45
CA ALA A 156 -1.50 -15.85 3.40
C ALA A 156 -0.46 -16.93 3.05
N GLU A 157 0.84 -16.59 3.05
CA GLU A 157 1.93 -17.55 2.89
C GLU A 157 1.96 -18.59 4.00
N ASP A 158 1.68 -18.20 5.25
CA ASP A 158 1.56 -19.13 6.37
C ASP A 158 0.42 -20.14 6.16
N VAL A 159 -0.70 -19.71 5.56
CA VAL A 159 -1.76 -20.65 5.17
C VAL A 159 -1.29 -21.58 4.07
N ILE A 160 -0.54 -21.09 3.08
CA ILE A 160 0.02 -21.92 2.01
C ILE A 160 0.97 -22.97 2.59
N HIS A 161 1.86 -22.57 3.49
CA HIS A 161 2.80 -23.46 4.17
C HIS A 161 2.08 -24.57 4.94
N ASN A 162 0.99 -24.22 5.63
CA ASN A 162 0.17 -25.17 6.39
C ASN A 162 -0.82 -25.97 5.52
N SER A 163 -0.95 -25.65 4.23
CA SER A 163 -1.91 -26.30 3.34
C SER A 163 -1.40 -26.43 1.91
N ASN A 164 -1.83 -25.54 1.00
CA ASN A 164 -1.36 -25.46 -0.37
C ASN A 164 -1.62 -24.07 -0.98
N ALA A 165 -0.96 -23.80 -2.11
CA ALA A 165 -1.07 -22.54 -2.83
C ALA A 165 -2.52 -22.20 -3.25
N MET A 166 -3.31 -23.20 -3.66
CA MET A 166 -4.69 -22.98 -4.07
C MET A 166 -5.55 -22.50 -2.91
N ARG A 167 -5.38 -23.06 -1.71
CA ARG A 167 -6.11 -22.66 -0.51
C ARG A 167 -5.73 -21.23 -0.10
N GLY A 168 -4.45 -20.88 -0.11
CA GLY A 168 -4.01 -19.50 0.14
C GLY A 168 -4.62 -18.50 -0.83
N SER A 169 -4.65 -18.82 -2.12
CA SER A 169 -5.31 -18.00 -3.15
C SER A 169 -6.82 -17.91 -2.96
N ALA A 170 -7.48 -19.01 -2.60
CA ALA A 170 -8.92 -19.09 -2.39
C ALA A 170 -9.40 -18.23 -1.22
N ILE A 171 -8.62 -18.12 -0.14
CA ILE A 171 -8.96 -17.25 1.01
C ILE A 171 -8.59 -15.78 0.76
N LEU A 172 -7.55 -15.51 -0.04
CA LEU A 172 -7.12 -14.16 -0.35
C LEU A 172 -8.09 -13.45 -1.31
N THR A 173 -8.58 -14.18 -2.31
CA THR A 173 -9.51 -13.65 -3.32
C THR A 173 -10.74 -12.93 -2.73
N PRO A 174 -11.52 -13.51 -1.79
CA PRO A 174 -12.67 -12.82 -1.22
C PRO A 174 -12.27 -11.59 -0.41
N VAL A 175 -11.13 -11.63 0.31
CA VAL A 175 -10.63 -10.47 1.08
C VAL A 175 -10.30 -9.32 0.14
N LEU A 176 -9.54 -9.57 -0.92
CA LEU A 176 -9.22 -8.55 -1.92
C LEU A 176 -10.47 -7.99 -2.57
N ARG A 177 -11.45 -8.84 -2.89
CA ARG A 177 -12.74 -8.40 -3.44
C ARG A 177 -13.48 -7.47 -2.48
N THR A 178 -13.45 -7.77 -1.18
CA THR A 178 -14.02 -6.89 -0.14
C THR A 178 -13.30 -5.55 -0.09
N LEU A 179 -11.96 -5.54 -0.09
CA LEU A 179 -11.17 -4.31 -0.07
C LEU A 179 -11.39 -3.45 -1.33
N THR A 180 -11.40 -4.07 -2.51
CA THR A 180 -11.74 -3.39 -3.77
C THR A 180 -13.15 -2.81 -3.71
N HIS A 181 -14.11 -3.57 -3.17
CA HIS A 181 -15.47 -3.08 -3.01
C HIS A 181 -15.53 -1.88 -2.06
N LEU A 182 -14.87 -1.95 -0.91
CA LEU A 182 -14.81 -0.84 0.06
C LEU A 182 -14.20 0.42 -0.54
N SER A 183 -13.04 0.28 -1.20
CA SER A 183 -12.38 1.40 -1.87
C SER A 183 -13.29 2.03 -2.94
N ARG A 184 -14.05 1.22 -3.68
CA ARG A 184 -15.01 1.72 -4.69
C ARG A 184 -16.29 2.32 -4.12
N THR A 185 -16.76 1.82 -2.98
CA THR A 185 -17.96 2.34 -2.31
C THR A 185 -17.69 3.68 -1.62
N HIS A 186 -16.44 3.90 -1.20
CA HIS A 186 -16.01 5.07 -0.43
C HIS A 186 -14.87 5.85 -1.14
N THR A 187 -14.88 5.90 -2.47
CA THR A 187 -13.79 6.48 -3.30
C THR A 187 -13.43 7.91 -2.95
N SER A 188 -14.40 8.70 -2.50
CA SER A 188 -14.19 10.11 -2.18
C SER A 188 -13.41 10.33 -0.89
N PHE A 189 -13.28 9.31 -0.04
CA PHE A 189 -12.81 9.53 1.32
C PHE A 189 -12.07 8.35 1.98
N LEU A 190 -11.99 7.17 1.36
CA LEU A 190 -11.22 6.02 1.85
C LEU A 190 -10.04 5.71 0.92
N SER A 191 -8.84 5.66 1.50
CA SER A 191 -7.65 5.09 0.85
C SER A 191 -7.22 3.81 1.55
N ILE A 192 -6.89 2.77 0.78
CA ILE A 192 -6.43 1.47 1.32
C ILE A 192 -4.99 1.23 0.85
N LEU A 193 -4.09 0.96 1.79
CA LEU A 193 -2.69 0.63 1.53
C LEU A 193 -2.38 -0.79 2.01
N LEU A 194 -1.97 -1.65 1.09
CA LEU A 194 -1.46 -2.98 1.41
C LEU A 194 0.07 -2.94 1.49
N VAL A 195 0.62 -3.24 2.68
CA VAL A 195 2.07 -3.26 2.94
C VAL A 195 2.56 -4.70 2.91
N ASN A 196 3.07 -5.11 1.74
CA ASN A 196 3.57 -6.48 1.52
C ASN A 196 4.95 -6.67 2.14
N THR A 197 5.07 -7.59 3.09
CA THR A 197 6.30 -7.86 3.86
C THR A 197 7.19 -8.94 3.26
N THR A 198 6.75 -9.57 2.17
CA THR A 198 7.52 -10.50 1.34
C THR A 198 8.22 -9.74 0.20
N ALA A 199 9.47 -10.11 -0.08
CA ALA A 199 10.20 -9.52 -1.20
C ALA A 199 9.69 -10.10 -2.52
N LEU A 200 9.48 -9.22 -3.50
CA LEU A 200 9.12 -9.61 -4.87
C LEU A 200 10.37 -9.88 -5.71
N GLY A 201 10.27 -10.85 -6.62
CA GLY A 201 11.35 -11.26 -7.51
C GLY A 201 12.36 -12.21 -6.87
N SER A 202 12.86 -13.15 -7.67
CA SER A 202 13.86 -14.12 -7.19
C SER A 202 15.25 -13.47 -7.11
N PHE A 203 15.87 -13.54 -5.94
CA PHE A 203 17.33 -13.75 -5.87
C PHE A 203 17.54 -15.27 -5.93
N GLN A 204 17.15 -15.93 -7.03
CA GLN A 204 17.49 -17.35 -7.22
C GLN A 204 18.94 -17.44 -7.71
N GLN A 205 19.87 -17.55 -6.75
CA GLN A 205 20.92 -18.52 -6.92
C GLN A 205 20.27 -19.90 -6.77
N HIS A 206 20.34 -20.68 -7.85
CA HIS A 206 20.06 -22.12 -7.97
C HIS A 206 19.76 -22.88 -6.65
N THR A 207 18.59 -23.53 -6.58
CA THR A 207 18.48 -25.01 -6.59
C THR A 207 17.01 -25.47 -6.62
N GLN A 208 16.72 -26.30 -7.64
CA GLN A 208 15.75 -27.40 -7.68
C GLN A 208 14.23 -27.13 -7.58
N SER A 209 13.62 -27.21 -8.77
CA SER A 209 12.41 -27.99 -9.11
C SER A 209 11.11 -27.76 -8.35
N GLN A 210 10.18 -27.06 -9.00
CA GLN A 210 8.82 -27.55 -9.27
C GLN A 210 8.29 -26.86 -10.54
N GLN A 211 8.58 -27.45 -11.70
CA GLN A 211 7.90 -27.14 -12.95
C GLN A 211 6.49 -27.74 -12.86
N ILE A 212 5.47 -26.89 -12.86
CA ILE A 212 4.11 -27.32 -13.16
C ILE A 212 4.01 -27.28 -14.70
N SER A 213 4.16 -28.46 -15.30
CA SER A 213 4.02 -28.68 -16.75
C SER A 213 2.58 -28.46 -17.20
N ALA A 214 2.36 -27.57 -18.16
CA ALA A 214 1.20 -27.59 -19.04
C ALA A 214 1.59 -28.32 -20.33
N THR A 215 0.87 -29.40 -20.63
CA THR A 215 1.10 -30.34 -21.73
C THR A 215 0.54 -29.88 -23.09
N GLN A 216 1.35 -30.09 -24.15
CA GLN A 216 1.04 -30.42 -25.56
C GLN A 216 0.35 -29.31 -26.41
N THR A 217 0.83 -28.93 -27.61
CA THR A 217 0.89 -29.74 -28.85
C THR A 217 2.00 -29.34 -29.87
N SER A 218 2.48 -30.37 -30.58
CA SER A 218 3.35 -30.60 -31.77
C SER A 218 3.64 -29.55 -32.89
N PRO A 219 4.64 -29.83 -33.76
CA PRO A 219 5.46 -28.86 -34.51
C PRO A 219 5.10 -28.71 -36.00
N GLY A 220 5.41 -27.55 -36.60
CA GLY A 220 5.27 -27.35 -38.05
C GLY A 220 5.60 -25.95 -38.56
N ASP A 221 6.87 -25.79 -38.96
CA ASP A 221 7.38 -25.11 -40.15
C ASP A 221 7.17 -23.59 -40.46
N ALA A 222 8.30 -23.00 -40.85
CA ALA A 222 8.56 -21.84 -41.72
C ALA A 222 7.90 -20.46 -41.48
N GLY A 223 8.77 -19.50 -41.12
CA GLY A 223 8.91 -18.29 -41.93
C GLY A 223 7.99 -17.12 -41.63
N GLY A 224 8.16 -16.49 -40.47
CA GLY A 224 7.58 -15.18 -40.19
C GLY A 224 8.11 -14.62 -38.87
N ARG A 225 9.12 -13.73 -38.95
CA ARG A 225 9.61 -12.95 -37.80
C ARG A 225 8.51 -12.00 -37.35
N THR A 226 7.65 -12.47 -36.47
CA THR A 226 6.83 -11.63 -35.61
C THR A 226 7.34 -11.90 -34.20
N MET A 227 7.84 -10.85 -33.53
CA MET A 227 8.15 -10.91 -32.10
C MET A 227 6.87 -11.25 -31.34
N THR A 228 6.61 -12.53 -31.13
CA THR A 228 5.64 -13.00 -30.17
C THR A 228 6.23 -12.72 -28.80
N MET A 229 5.91 -11.52 -28.28
CA MET A 229 5.74 -11.30 -26.85
C MET A 229 4.70 -12.33 -26.37
N ALA A 230 5.15 -13.56 -26.12
CA ALA A 230 4.31 -14.64 -25.65
C ALA A 230 3.95 -14.38 -24.19
N THR A 231 2.96 -13.50 -23.99
CA THR A 231 1.70 -13.79 -23.29
C THR A 231 1.74 -14.42 -21.90
N ALA A 232 2.85 -14.35 -21.16
CA ALA A 232 2.83 -14.51 -19.71
C ALA A 232 2.63 -13.12 -19.08
N GLY A 233 1.37 -12.70 -18.93
CA GLY A 233 1.02 -11.51 -18.14
C GLY A 233 1.72 -11.54 -16.78
N GLY A 234 2.24 -10.39 -16.35
CA GLY A 234 2.99 -10.25 -15.11
C GLY A 234 3.44 -8.81 -14.90
N LEU A 235 3.71 -8.44 -13.65
CA LEU A 235 4.31 -7.14 -13.34
C LEU A 235 5.83 -7.21 -13.55
N TYR A 236 6.37 -6.16 -14.17
CA TYR A 236 7.78 -6.01 -14.45
C TYR A 236 8.25 -4.66 -13.91
N SER A 237 9.52 -4.58 -13.53
CA SER A 237 10.15 -3.30 -13.19
C SER A 237 10.96 -2.82 -14.40
N ALA A 238 10.86 -1.55 -14.75
CA ALA A 238 11.68 -0.89 -15.77
C ALA A 238 13.18 -0.97 -15.45
N PHE A 239 13.50 -1.23 -14.18
CA PHE A 239 14.86 -1.37 -13.69
C PHE A 239 15.30 -2.81 -13.45
N ALA A 240 14.49 -3.80 -13.84
CA ALA A 240 14.82 -5.21 -13.74
C ALA A 240 15.89 -5.50 -14.80
N ARG A 241 17.15 -5.21 -14.48
CA ARG A 241 18.28 -5.55 -15.34
C ARG A 241 18.42 -7.06 -15.40
N ASP A 242 18.55 -7.59 -16.61
CA ASP A 242 19.04 -8.94 -16.87
C ASP A 242 20.41 -9.11 -16.19
N TYR A 243 20.43 -9.82 -15.06
CA TYR A 243 21.68 -10.22 -14.39
C TYR A 243 22.42 -11.32 -15.16
N THR A 244 21.99 -11.67 -16.38
CA THR A 244 22.64 -12.64 -17.26
C THR A 244 23.75 -12.04 -18.13
N GLN A 245 24.31 -10.87 -17.76
CA GLN A 245 25.59 -10.41 -18.30
C GLN A 245 26.71 -11.40 -17.91
N GLY A 246 26.92 -12.41 -18.75
CA GLY A 246 28.01 -13.37 -18.62
C GLY A 246 27.80 -14.70 -19.33
N LYS A 247 26.59 -15.03 -19.81
CA LYS A 247 26.36 -16.27 -20.58
C LYS A 247 25.92 -15.95 -22.02
N PRO A 248 26.77 -16.20 -23.03
CA PRO A 248 26.31 -16.23 -24.40
C PRO A 248 25.41 -17.47 -24.54
N HIS A 249 24.20 -17.33 -25.09
CA HIS A 249 23.22 -18.39 -25.39
C HIS A 249 22.04 -18.67 -24.43
N HIS A 250 21.61 -17.74 -23.58
CA HIS A 250 20.21 -17.75 -23.15
C HIS A 250 19.55 -16.41 -23.48
N GLU A 251 18.52 -16.48 -24.30
CA GLU A 251 17.60 -15.39 -24.64
C GLU A 251 17.22 -14.62 -23.37
N GLY A 252 17.39 -13.29 -23.39
CA GLY A 252 17.18 -12.39 -22.26
C GLY A 252 15.72 -12.30 -21.84
N TYR A 253 15.28 -13.27 -21.05
CA TYR A 253 13.95 -13.27 -20.45
C TYR A 253 14.00 -12.52 -19.12
N THR A 254 13.45 -11.31 -19.10
CA THR A 254 13.11 -10.61 -17.87
C THR A 254 12.08 -11.43 -17.09
N GLN A 255 12.42 -11.83 -15.86
CA GLN A 255 11.47 -12.60 -15.03
C GLN A 255 10.39 -11.66 -14.46
N PRO A 256 9.11 -12.08 -14.47
CA PRO A 256 8.05 -11.32 -13.82
C PRO A 256 8.28 -11.26 -12.30
N LEU A 257 7.98 -10.11 -11.70
CA LEU A 257 8.12 -9.88 -10.26
C LEU A 257 7.19 -10.76 -9.44
N LEU A 258 6.01 -11.06 -10.00
CA LEU A 258 4.93 -11.83 -9.37
C LEU A 258 4.85 -13.21 -10.00
N ASN A 259 5.68 -14.14 -9.52
CA ASN A 259 5.81 -15.48 -10.05
C ASN A 259 5.03 -16.55 -9.26
N THR A 260 4.55 -16.24 -8.05
CA THR A 260 3.74 -17.16 -7.23
C THR A 260 2.25 -16.97 -7.49
N LEU A 261 1.44 -18.02 -7.28
CA LEU A 261 -0.01 -17.91 -7.36
C LEU A 261 -0.55 -16.82 -6.43
N LEU A 262 -0.02 -16.75 -5.20
CA LEU A 262 -0.37 -15.72 -4.22
C LEU A 262 -0.13 -14.31 -4.76
N SER A 263 1.08 -14.06 -5.30
CA SER A 263 1.46 -12.76 -5.83
C SER A 263 0.58 -12.34 -7.03
N ARG A 264 0.20 -13.29 -7.88
CA ARG A 264 -0.74 -13.04 -9.00
C ARG A 264 -2.17 -12.77 -8.50
N THR A 265 -2.61 -13.45 -7.44
CA THR A 265 -3.92 -13.16 -6.81
C THR A 265 -3.94 -11.74 -6.22
N LEU A 266 -2.87 -11.32 -5.53
CA LEU A 266 -2.70 -9.94 -5.06
C LEU A 266 -2.80 -8.94 -6.21
N ASP A 267 -2.06 -9.17 -7.29
CA ASP A 267 -2.10 -8.30 -8.48
C ASP A 267 -3.53 -8.08 -8.97
N GLN A 268 -4.33 -9.13 -9.16
CA GLN A 268 -5.69 -8.95 -9.69
C GLN A 268 -6.57 -8.02 -8.85
N GLY A 269 -6.40 -8.04 -7.52
CA GLY A 269 -7.18 -7.27 -6.55
C GLY A 269 -6.68 -5.84 -6.28
N VAL A 270 -5.49 -5.48 -6.76
CA VAL A 270 -4.86 -4.19 -6.47
C VAL A 270 -4.80 -3.33 -7.73
N ASP A 271 -5.22 -2.07 -7.61
CA ASP A 271 -5.26 -1.14 -8.73
C ASP A 271 -3.88 -0.51 -9.02
N THR A 272 -3.11 -0.19 -7.98
CA THR A 272 -1.78 0.44 -8.11
C THR A 272 -0.73 -0.30 -7.28
N HIS A 273 0.41 -0.63 -7.88
CA HIS A 273 1.55 -1.23 -7.18
C HIS A 273 2.74 -0.28 -7.19
N LEU A 274 3.25 0.01 -5.99
CA LEU A 274 4.50 0.71 -5.77
C LEU A 274 5.59 -0.30 -5.43
N LEU A 275 6.66 -0.31 -6.23
CA LEU A 275 7.84 -1.13 -5.99
C LEU A 275 8.93 -0.29 -5.35
N LEU A 276 9.37 -0.71 -4.17
CA LEU A 276 10.54 -0.15 -3.51
C LEU A 276 11.79 -0.95 -3.87
N GLN A 277 12.76 -0.29 -4.49
CA GLN A 277 14.04 -0.87 -4.85
C GLN A 277 15.17 -0.22 -4.05
N VAL A 278 15.84 -1.02 -3.24
CA VAL A 278 17.04 -0.58 -2.53
C VAL A 278 18.23 -0.70 -3.47
N ARG A 279 18.92 0.41 -3.73
CA ARG A 279 20.12 0.47 -4.58
C ARG A 279 21.39 0.43 -3.72
N ARG A 280 22.52 0.20 -4.40
CA ARG A 280 23.84 0.32 -3.78
C ARG A 280 24.00 1.73 -3.21
N ARG A 281 24.62 1.85 -2.02
CA ARG A 281 24.79 3.09 -1.25
C ARG A 281 23.54 3.63 -0.53
N GLY A 282 22.54 2.79 -0.29
CA GLY A 282 21.40 3.13 0.58
C GLY A 282 20.32 3.98 -0.08
N GLN A 283 20.48 4.37 -1.36
CA GLN A 283 19.42 5.06 -2.11
C GLN A 283 18.23 4.12 -2.33
N THR A 284 17.03 4.62 -2.06
CA THR A 284 15.78 3.89 -2.29
C THR A 284 15.06 4.52 -3.47
N LEU A 285 14.56 3.70 -4.37
CA LEU A 285 13.81 4.11 -5.56
C LEU A 285 12.39 3.58 -5.43
N VAL A 286 11.41 4.44 -5.66
CA VAL A 286 9.99 4.05 -5.73
C VAL A 286 9.58 4.09 -7.19
N GLU A 287 9.01 2.99 -7.68
CA GLU A 287 8.55 2.84 -9.05
C GLU A 287 7.07 2.42 -9.06
N VAL A 288 6.26 3.05 -9.92
CA VAL A 288 4.90 2.62 -10.19
C VAL A 288 4.93 1.49 -11.22
N ILE A 289 4.82 0.23 -10.79
CA ILE A 289 4.87 -0.95 -11.66
C ILE A 289 3.49 -1.40 -12.15
N LYS A 290 2.44 -0.82 -11.57
CA LYS A 290 1.05 -0.97 -12.00
C LYS A 290 0.27 0.28 -11.64
N ASP A 291 -0.57 0.74 -12.55
CA ASP A 291 -1.61 1.73 -12.32
C ASP A 291 -2.79 1.39 -13.23
N ARG A 292 -3.90 0.90 -12.66
CA ARG A 292 -5.07 0.45 -13.43
C ARG A 292 -5.93 1.62 -13.91
N THR A 293 -5.92 2.74 -13.18
CA THR A 293 -6.89 3.83 -13.36
C THR A 293 -6.26 5.13 -13.86
N GLY A 294 -4.93 5.25 -13.82
CA GLY A 294 -4.20 6.45 -14.18
C GLY A 294 -3.12 6.23 -15.25
N ASP A 295 -2.33 7.29 -15.44
CA ASP A 295 -1.19 7.37 -16.37
C ASP A 295 0.16 7.19 -15.63
N GLY A 296 0.12 6.67 -14.41
CA GLY A 296 1.26 6.62 -13.50
C GLY A 296 2.28 5.53 -13.82
N LEU A 297 1.94 4.55 -14.65
CA LEU A 297 2.79 3.40 -14.95
C LEU A 297 4.17 3.83 -15.45
N GLY A 298 5.22 3.31 -14.82
CA GLY A 298 6.62 3.62 -15.14
C GLY A 298 7.14 4.95 -14.59
N LYS A 299 6.30 5.75 -13.91
CA LYS A 299 6.78 6.90 -13.13
C LYS A 299 7.61 6.38 -11.95
N TRP A 300 8.69 7.09 -11.63
CA TRP A 300 9.58 6.73 -10.54
C TRP A 300 10.16 7.97 -9.87
N CYS A 301 10.54 7.85 -8.61
CA CYS A 301 11.25 8.90 -7.88
C CYS A 301 12.29 8.31 -6.92
N ALA A 302 13.34 9.08 -6.66
CA ALA A 302 14.26 8.74 -5.57
C ALA A 302 13.57 9.06 -4.24
N TRP A 303 13.49 8.06 -3.37
CA TRP A 303 13.08 8.24 -1.99
C TRP A 303 14.26 8.84 -1.22
N ARG A 304 14.15 10.14 -0.92
CA ARG A 304 15.15 10.88 -0.14
C ARG A 304 14.80 10.76 1.36
N TYR A 305 15.82 10.47 2.16
CA TYR A 305 15.73 10.33 3.61
C TYR A 305 15.62 11.68 4.30
#